data_AF-A0AAW5FU78-F1
#
_entry.id   AF-A0AAW5FU78-F1
#
_cell.length_a   1.000
_cell.length_b   1.000
_cell.length_c   1.000
_cell.angle_alpha   90.00
_cell.angle_beta   90.00
_cell.angle_gamma   90.00
#
_symmetry.space_group_name_H-M   'P 1'
#
loop_
_entity.id
_entity.type
_entity.pdbx_description
1 polymer ?
#
loop_
_entity_poly.entity_id
_entity_poly.type
_entity_poly.pdbx_seq_one_letter_code
_entity_poly.pdbx_strand_id
1 'polypeptide(L)' 'MSVKAMMATILQNQLTLHGVHSLTRSDYEQIVERLIEQLRELELNLAAREIAHNREPH' A
#
# COMPACT_ATOMS: atom_id res chain seq x y z
N MET A 1 10.10 -0.81 -6.92
CA MET A 1 9.09 0.19 -6.49
C MET A 1 9.22 0.31 -4.98
N SER A 2 9.53 1.48 -4.41
CA SER A 2 9.70 1.60 -2.96
C SER A 2 8.33 1.75 -2.28
N VAL A 3 8.22 1.30 -1.03
CA VAL A 3 7.00 1.44 -0.21
C VAL A 3 6.52 2.89 -0.19
N LYS A 4 7.45 3.84 -0.05
CA LYS A 4 7.17 5.28 -0.07
C LYS A 4 6.52 5.73 -1.39
N ALA A 5 6.99 5.23 -2.53
CA ALA A 5 6.43 5.57 -3.83
C ALA A 5 5.01 4.99 -4.01
N MET A 6 4.78 3.77 -3.53
CA MET A 6 3.47 3.12 -3.56
C MET A 6 2.45 3.86 -2.69
N MET A 7 2.84 4.22 -1.45
CA MET A 7 2.01 5.03 -0.55
C MET A 7 1.68 6.40 -1.14
N ALA A 8 2.65 7.07 -1.77
CA ALA A 8 2.44 8.36 -2.43
C ALA A 8 1.43 8.26 -3.58
N THR A 9 1.51 7.21 -4.40
CA THR A 9 0.56 6.96 -5.50
C THR A 9 -0.87 6.72 -4.99
N ILE A 10 -1.03 5.92 -3.94
CA ILE A 10 -2.35 5.65 -3.35
C ILE A 10 -2.95 6.96 -2.82
N LEU A 11 -2.18 7.71 -2.04
CA LEU A 11 -2.61 9.00 -1.52
C LEU A 11 -3.00 9.94 -2.66
N GLN A 12 -2.15 10.08 -3.68
CA GLN A 12 -2.42 10.94 -4.83
C GLN A 12 -3.70 10.54 -5.59
N ASN A 13 -3.93 9.24 -5.81
CA ASN A 13 -5.15 8.75 -6.47
C ASN A 13 -6.40 9.09 -5.67
N GLN A 14 -6.35 8.96 -4.35
CA GLN A 14 -7.47 9.26 -3.46
C GLN A 14 -7.73 10.78 -3.37
N LEU A 15 -6.67 11.58 -3.26
CA LEU A 15 -6.76 13.04 -3.34
C LEU A 15 -7.36 13.53 -4.68
N THR A 16 -7.06 12.83 -5.78
CA THR A 16 -7.59 13.15 -7.12
C THR A 16 -9.06 12.74 -7.27
N LEU A 17 -9.45 11.58 -6.73
CA LEU A 17 -10.83 11.07 -6.78
C LEU A 17 -11.81 11.95 -5.99
N HIS A 18 -11.41 12.37 -4.79
CA HIS A 18 -12.30 13.12 -3.90
C HIS A 18 -12.15 14.63 -4.11
N GLY A 19 -10.98 15.10 -4.53
CA GLY A 19 -10.62 16.51 -4.50
C GLY A 19 -10.20 16.92 -3.09
N VAL A 20 -9.03 17.55 -2.97
CA VAL A 20 -8.35 17.80 -1.69
C VAL A 20 -9.21 18.60 -0.69
N HIS A 21 -10.24 19.31 -1.15
CA HIS A 21 -11.08 20.20 -0.36
C HIS A 21 -12.39 19.56 0.12
N SER A 22 -12.71 18.34 -0.31
CA SER A 22 -13.93 17.61 0.05
C SER A 22 -13.68 16.46 1.03
N LEU A 23 -12.42 16.19 1.37
CA LEU A 23 -12.03 15.06 2.21
C LEU A 23 -12.63 15.19 3.60
N THR A 24 -13.60 14.34 3.86
CA THR A 24 -14.18 14.14 5.18
C THR A 24 -13.27 13.23 6.00
N ARG A 25 -13.50 13.22 7.32
CA ARG A 25 -12.81 12.29 8.22
C ARG A 25 -12.96 10.82 7.76
N SER A 26 -14.12 10.44 7.24
CA SER A 26 -14.35 9.08 6.75
C SER A 26 -13.48 8.76 5.52
N ASP A 27 -13.23 9.74 4.66
CA ASP A 27 -12.33 9.55 3.51
C ASP A 27 -10.90 9.28 3.98
N TYR A 28 -10.42 10.01 5.00
CA TYR A 28 -9.11 9.75 5.59
C TYR A 28 -9.01 8.34 6.20
N GLU A 29 -10.04 7.90 6.92
CA GLU A 29 -10.09 6.56 7.50
C GLU A 29 -10.03 5.47 6.41
N GLN A 30 -10.78 5.64 5.30
CA GLN A 30 -10.72 4.72 4.16
C GLN A 30 -9.37 4.71 3.44
N ILE A 31 -8.74 5.88 3.27
CA ILE A 31 -7.41 5.99 2.66
C ILE A 31 -6.38 5.25 3.50
N VAL A 32 -6.42 5.43 4.83
CA VAL A 32 -5.52 4.75 5.77
C VAL A 32 -5.75 3.24 5.75
N GLU A 33 -6.99 2.79 5.72
CA GLU A 33 -7.32 1.36 5.65
C GLU A 33 -6.77 0.71 4.38
N ARG A 34 -6.95 1.34 3.22
CA ARG A 34 -6.37 0.88 1.94
C ARG A 34 -4.84 0.85 1.96
N LEU A 35 -4.20 1.84 2.59
CA LEU A 35 -2.75 1.86 2.75
C LEU A 35 -2.25 0.68 3.60
N ILE A 36 -2.97 0.35 4.68
CA ILE A 36 -2.64 -0.78 5.56
C ILE A 36 -2.80 -2.12 4.83
N GLU A 37 -3.88 -2.31 4.06
CA GLU A 37 -4.07 -3.53 3.26
C GLU A 37 -2.95 -3.74 2.25
N GLN A 38 -2.62 -2.70 1.49
CA GLN A 38 -1.55 -2.76 0.50
C GLN A 38 -0.17 -3.03 1.12
N LEU A 39 0.09 -2.51 2.33
CA LEU A 39 1.29 -2.83 3.10
C LEU A 39 1.33 -4.30 3.53
N ARG A 40 0.23 -4.84 4.05
CA ARG A 40 0.14 -6.26 4.43
C ARG A 40 0.33 -7.20 3.24
N GLU A 41 -0.28 -6.87 2.10
CA GLU A 41 -0.10 -7.63 0.86
C GLU A 41 1.37 -7.63 0.42
N LEU A 42 2.05 -6.49 0.54
CA LEU A 42 3.48 -6.39 0.24
C LEU A 42 4.33 -7.22 1.21
N GLU A 43 4.05 -7.16 2.52
CA GLU A 43 4.73 -7.97 3.53
C GLU A 43 4.58 -9.47 3.25
N LEU A 44 3.36 -9.92 2.92
CA LEU A 44 3.09 -11.31 2.55
C LEU A 44 3.85 -11.73 1.28
N ASN A 45 3.86 -10.88 0.25
CA ASN A 45 4.59 -11.16 -0.99
C ASN A 45 6.11 -11.20 -0.77
N LEU A 46 6.64 -10.35 0.10
CA LEU A 46 8.06 -10.35 0.49
C LEU A 46 8.41 -11.63 1.26
N ALA A 47 7.60 -12.00 2.26
CA ALA A 47 7.79 -13.24 3.02
C ALA A 47 7.71 -14.48 2.11
N ALA A 48 6.76 -14.51 1.17
CA ALA A 48 6.65 -15.60 0.19
C ALA A 48 7.89 -15.71 -0.71
N ARG A 49 8.44 -14.57 -1.15
CA ARG A 49 9.68 -14.52 -1.94
C ARG A 49 10.91 -14.96 -1.14
N GLU A 50 11.01 -14.56 0.12
CA GLU A 50 12.10 -14.97 1.01
C GLU A 50 12.08 -16.49 1.25
N ILE A 51 10.90 -17.08 1.45
CA ILE A 51 10.73 -18.53 1.56
C ILE A 51 11.11 -19.23 0.24
N ALA A 52 10.74 -18.67 -0.91
CA ALA A 52 11.08 -19.23 -2.21
C ALA A 52 12.60 -19.15 -2.48
N HIS A 53 13.24 -18.05 -2.14
CA HIS A 53 14.69 -17.87 -2.29
C HIS A 53 15.49 -18.81 -1.38
N ASN A 54 15.04 -19.01 -0.13
CA ASN A 54 15.66 -19.97 0.80
C ASN A 54 15.41 -21.44 0.43
N ARG A 55 14.55 -21.73 -0.57
CA ARG A 55 14.26 -23.07 -1.08
C ARG A 55 15.00 -23.41 -2.38
N GLU A 56 15.69 -22.46 -3.00
CA GLU A 56 16.62 -22.78 -4.09
C GLU A 56 17.88 -23.42 -3.50
N PRO A 57 18.22 -24.68 -3.86
CA PRO A 57 19.47 -25.27 -3.44
C PRO A 57 20.60 -24.58 -4.23
N HIS A 58 21.53 -23.96 -3.51
CA HIS A 58 22.85 -23.64 -4.04
C HIS A 58 23.64 -24.91 -4.35
#